data_AF-A0A658NML5-F1
#
_entry.id   AF-A0A658NML5-F1
#
_cell.length_a   1.000
_cell.length_b   1.000
_cell.length_c   1.000
_cell.angle_alpha   90.00
_cell.angle_beta   90.00
_cell.angle_gamma   90.00
#
_symmetry.space_group_name_H-M   'P 1'
#
loop_
_entity.id
_entity.type
_entity.pdbx_description
1 polymer ?
#
loop_
_entity_poly.entity_id
_entity_poly.type
_entity_poly.pdbx_seq_one_letter_code
_entity_poly.pdbx_strand_id
1 'polypeptide(L)'
;MELAQIEGWVREGVKLDYWILDAGWYPTTNRWIDTGTWEPDAERFPRGLREIANRAHANGMKFVVWFEPERVAPGTWLWTHH
;
A
#
# COMPACT_ATOMS: atom_id res chain seq x y z
N MET A 1 9.44 -5.00 2.26
CA MET A 1 9.92 -3.61 2.36
C MET A 1 9.26 -2.87 3.52
N GLU A 2 7.93 -2.68 3.51
CA GLU A 2 7.18 -1.94 4.55
C GLU A 2 7.47 -2.40 6.00
N LEU A 3 7.43 -3.71 6.26
CA LEU A 3 7.66 -4.25 7.61
C LEU A 3 9.04 -3.87 8.16
N ALA A 4 10.09 -3.98 7.33
CA ALA A 4 11.44 -3.65 7.73
C ALA A 4 11.61 -2.14 7.99
N GLN A 5 10.87 -1.29 7.27
CA GLN A 5 10.87 0.16 7.52
C GLN A 5 10.16 0.49 8.84
N ILE A 6 8.98 -0.09 9.08
CA ILE A 6 8.27 0.07 10.37
C ILE A 6 9.17 -0.37 11.53
N GLU A 7 9.76 -1.55 11.43
CA GLU A 7 10.70 -2.07 12.43
C GLU A 7 11.93 -1.19 12.60
N GLY A 8 12.43 -0.61 11.52
CA GLY A 8 13.52 0.36 11.54
C GLY A 8 13.17 1.59 12.38
N TRP A 9 12.05 2.26 12.07
CA TRP A 9 11.63 3.45 12.83
C TRP A 9 11.40 3.16 14.31
N VAL A 10 10.76 2.02 14.61
CA VAL A 10 10.53 1.56 15.99
C VAL A 10 11.87 1.34 16.71
N ARG A 11 12.82 0.67 16.07
CA ARG A 11 14.16 0.42 16.64
C ARG A 11 14.91 1.71 16.94
N GLU A 12 14.83 2.70 16.05
CA GLU A 12 15.48 4.00 16.25
C GLU A 12 14.73 4.91 17.24
N GLY A 13 13.63 4.44 17.84
CA GLY A 13 12.83 5.21 18.81
C GLY A 13 12.03 6.35 18.17
N VAL A 14 11.89 6.36 16.84
CA VAL A 14 11.10 7.35 16.13
C VAL A 14 9.62 6.98 16.24
N LYS A 15 8.87 7.82 16.95
CA LYS A 15 7.44 7.60 17.17
C LYS A 15 6.63 8.19 16.02
N LEU A 16 5.94 7.34 15.28
CA LEU A 16 5.04 7.73 14.19
C LEU A 16 3.59 7.58 14.65
N ASP A 17 2.73 8.52 14.25
CA ASP A 17 1.28 8.41 14.48
C ASP A 17 0.58 7.64 13.35
N TYR A 18 1.15 7.66 12.14
CA TYR A 18 0.58 7.07 10.94
C TYR A 18 1.66 6.36 10.11
N TRP A 19 1.30 5.18 9.58
CA TRP A 19 2.00 4.54 8.48
C TRP A 19 1.15 4.73 7.21
N ILE A 20 1.66 5.49 6.25
CA ILE A 20 0.98 5.80 5.00
C ILE A 20 1.59 4.93 3.91
N LEU A 21 0.79 4.05 3.32
CA LEU A 21 1.14 3.35 2.11
C LEU A 21 0.65 4.17 0.91
N ASP A 22 1.59 4.88 0.29
CA ASP A 22 1.34 5.69 -0.91
C ASP A 22 1.14 4.81 -2.16
N ALA A 23 1.15 5.41 -3.36
CA ALA A 23 0.85 4.73 -4.61
C ALA A 23 1.72 3.48 -4.88
N GLY A 24 1.16 2.55 -5.68
CA GLY A 24 1.81 1.30 -6.06
C GLY A 24 1.59 0.13 -5.10
N TRP A 25 0.59 0.21 -4.21
CA TRP A 25 0.13 -0.95 -3.43
C TRP A 25 -0.69 -1.95 -4.26
N TYR A 26 -1.16 -1.50 -5.43
CA TYR A 26 -1.93 -2.23 -6.44
C TYR A 26 -1.04 -2.67 -7.61
N PRO A 27 -1.50 -3.61 -8.47
CA PRO A 27 -0.77 -4.02 -9.67
C PRO A 27 -0.36 -2.84 -10.54
N THR A 28 0.95 -2.66 -10.74
CA THR A 28 1.52 -1.55 -11.49
C THR A 28 2.83 -1.95 -12.18
N THR A 29 3.17 -1.28 -13.28
CA THR A 29 4.47 -1.40 -13.95
C THR A 29 5.51 -0.40 -13.44
N ASN A 30 5.55 -0.20 -12.11
CA ASN A 30 6.31 0.87 -11.44
C ASN A 30 5.92 2.30 -11.85
N ARG A 31 4.70 2.49 -12.35
CA ARG A 31 4.13 3.82 -12.62
C ARG A 31 2.93 4.03 -11.73
N TRP A 32 2.99 5.03 -10.88
CA TRP A 32 1.88 5.38 -9.98
C TRP A 32 0.57 5.66 -10.73
N ILE A 33 0.63 6.11 -12.00
CA ILE A 33 -0.56 6.38 -12.82
C ILE A 33 -1.31 5.12 -13.29
N ASP A 34 -0.78 3.91 -13.09
CA ASP A 34 -1.40 2.63 -13.49
C ASP A 34 -2.62 2.25 -12.61
N THR A 35 -3.53 3.21 -12.43
CA THR A 35 -4.71 3.13 -11.56
C THR A 35 -5.87 2.43 -12.25
N GLY A 36 -6.74 1.78 -11.49
CA GLY A 36 -7.92 1.09 -12.04
C GLY A 36 -8.05 -0.39 -11.65
N THR A 37 -7.09 -0.94 -10.91
CA THR A 37 -7.19 -2.24 -10.24
C THR A 37 -6.96 -2.03 -8.74
N TRP A 38 -8.02 -1.95 -7.93
CA TRP A 38 -7.92 -1.61 -6.50
C TRP A 38 -7.81 -2.85 -5.60
N GLU A 39 -6.92 -3.75 -5.96
CA GLU A 39 -6.57 -4.95 -5.17
C GLU A 39 -5.08 -4.91 -4.82
N PRO A 40 -4.64 -5.45 -3.67
CA PRO A 40 -3.22 -5.51 -3.35
C PRO A 40 -2.45 -6.31 -4.41
N ASP A 41 -1.31 -5.78 -4.85
CA ASP A 41 -0.39 -6.52 -5.70
C ASP A 41 0.10 -7.78 -4.95
N ALA A 42 -0.26 -8.97 -5.45
CA ALA A 42 0.04 -10.23 -4.78
C ALA A 42 1.54 -10.60 -4.81
N GLU A 43 2.33 -10.05 -5.73
CA GLU A 43 3.78 -10.23 -5.77
C GLU A 43 4.45 -9.38 -4.69
N ARG A 44 4.06 -8.10 -4.57
CA ARG A 44 4.61 -7.18 -3.56
C ARG A 44 4.04 -7.44 -2.16
N PHE A 45 2.78 -7.85 -2.06
CA PHE A 45 2.03 -8.09 -0.83
C PHE A 45 1.36 -9.48 -0.82
N PRO A 46 2.14 -10.57 -0.75
CA PRO A 46 1.61 -11.95 -0.82
C PRO A 46 0.67 -12.33 0.33
N ARG A 47 0.65 -11.55 1.42
CA ARG A 47 -0.27 -11.69 2.56
C ARG A 47 -1.29 -10.55 2.66
N GLY A 48 -1.44 -9.79 1.58
CA GLY A 48 -2.25 -8.57 1.52
C GLY A 48 -1.73 -7.46 2.43
N LEU A 49 -2.49 -6.35 2.50
CA LEU A 49 -2.11 -5.18 3.31
C LEU A 49 -2.36 -5.36 4.81
N ARG A 50 -3.14 -6.37 5.21
CA ARG A 50 -3.49 -6.62 6.62
C ARG A 50 -2.25 -6.87 7.48
N GLU A 51 -1.24 -7.53 6.95
CA GLU A 51 0.00 -7.76 7.69
C GLU A 51 0.69 -6.44 8.07
N ILE A 52 0.76 -5.50 7.14
CA ILE A 52 1.38 -4.18 7.35
C ILE A 52 0.54 -3.38 8.33
N ALA A 53 -0.78 -3.36 8.14
CA ALA A 53 -1.71 -2.70 9.04
C ALA A 53 -1.58 -3.23 10.48
N ASN A 54 -1.55 -4.55 10.66
CA ASN A 54 -1.37 -5.18 11.96
C ASN A 54 -0.04 -4.80 12.60
N ARG A 55 1.05 -4.76 11.81
CA ARG A 55 2.37 -4.36 12.32
C ARG A 55 2.39 -2.89 12.73
N ALA A 56 1.78 -2.00 11.95
CA ALA A 56 1.64 -0.58 12.28
C ALA A 56 0.83 -0.40 13.58
N HIS A 57 -0.35 -1.03 13.68
CA HIS A 57 -1.19 -0.97 14.88
C HIS A 57 -0.49 -1.51 16.14
N ALA A 58 0.26 -2.61 16.01
CA ALA A 58 1.02 -3.18 17.13
C ALA A 58 2.09 -2.22 17.69
N ASN A 59 2.50 -1.21 16.91
CA ASN A 59 3.46 -0.18 17.31
C ASN A 59 2.79 1.19 17.54
N GLY A 60 1.47 1.22 17.72
CA GLY A 60 0.72 2.43 18.05
C GLY A 60 0.45 3.38 16.89
N MET A 61 0.76 2.98 15.65
CA MET A 61 0.49 3.77 14.45
C MET A 61 -0.90 3.44 13.91
N LYS A 62 -1.59 4.41 13.30
CA LYS A 62 -2.72 4.15 12.40
C LYS A 62 -2.23 3.80 11.00
N PHE A 63 -3.00 3.03 10.23
CA PHE A 63 -2.65 2.68 8.85
C PHE A 63 -3.52 3.41 7.84
N VAL A 64 -2.91 4.01 6.83
CA VAL A 64 -3.57 4.78 5.75
C VAL A 64 -3.10 4.25 4.41
N VAL A 65 -4.02 4.17 3.44
CA VAL A 65 -3.77 3.69 2.09
C VAL A 65 -4.20 4.77 1.10
N TRP A 66 -3.34 5.09 0.15
CA TRP A 66 -3.61 6.05 -0.92
C TRP A 66 -4.55 5.49 -1.99
N PHE A 67 -5.41 6.33 -2.57
CA PHE A 67 -6.26 6.02 -3.72
C PHE A 67 -6.34 7.22 -4.68
N GLU A 68 -6.54 6.96 -5.97
CA GLU A 68 -6.92 7.94 -7.00
C GLU A 68 -8.08 7.36 -7.84
N PRO A 69 -9.30 7.27 -7.26
CA PRO A 69 -10.43 6.58 -7.90
C PRO A 69 -10.97 7.31 -9.14
N GLU A 70 -10.55 8.55 -9.36
CA GLU A 70 -10.95 9.42 -10.48
C GLU A 70 -10.23 9.06 -11.80
N ARG A 71 -9.23 8.16 -11.74
CA ARG A 71 -8.42 7.74 -12.90
C ARG A 71 -8.55 6.24 -13.16
N VAL A 72 -8.55 5.89 -14.45
CA VAL A 72 -8.43 4.52 -14.95
C VAL A 72 -7.41 4.50 -16.08
N ALA A 73 -6.40 3.63 -15.96
CA ALA A 73 -5.36 3.42 -16.96
C ALA A 73 -5.70 2.25 -17.89
N PRO A 74 -5.32 2.32 -19.18
CA PRO A 74 -5.49 1.21 -20.11
C PRO A 74 -4.86 -0.10 -19.62
N GLY A 75 -5.58 -1.21 -19.79
CA GLY A 75 -5.13 -2.55 -19.40
C GLY A 75 -5.35 -2.91 -17.92
N THR A 76 -5.95 -2.02 -17.12
CA THR A 76 -6.35 -2.33 -15.74
C THR A 76 -7.69 -3.06 -15.68
N TRP A 77 -8.07 -3.55 -14.50
CA TRP A 77 -9.30 -4.30 -14.31
C TRP A 77 -10.54 -3.46 -14.67
N LEU A 78 -10.65 -2.23 -14.14
CA LEU A 78 -11.77 -1.33 -14.46
C LEU A 78 -11.84 -1.02 -15.96
N TRP A 79 -10.70 -0.76 -16.62
CA TRP A 79 -10.65 -0.53 -18.07
C TRP A 79 -11.19 -1.70 -18.90
N THR A 80 -10.98 -2.93 -18.43
CA THR A 80 -11.32 -4.14 -19.20
C THR A 80 -12.78 -4.56 -19.02
N HIS A 81 -13.42 -4.16 -17.93
CA HIS A 81 -14.72 -4.69 -17.51
C HIS A 81 -15.87 -3.66 -17.51
N HIS A 82 -15.59 -2.38 -17.81
CA HIS A 82 -16.56 -1.28 -17.81
C HIS A 82 -16.26 -0.28 -18.92
#